data_AF-A0A7I7YCH9-F1
#
_entry.id   AF-A0A7I7YCH9-F1
#
_cell.length_a   1.000
_cell.length_b   1.000
_cell.length_c   1.000
_cell.angle_alpha   90.00
_cell.angle_beta   90.00
_cell.angle_gamma   90.00
#
_symmetry.space_group_name_H-M   'P 1'
#
loop_
_entity.id
_entity.type
_entity.pdbx_description
1 polymer ?
#
loop_
_entity_poly.entity_id
_entity_poly.type
_entity_poly.pdbx_seq_one_letter_code
_entity_poly.pdbx_strand_id
1 'polypeptide(L)'
;MVAASAADLARVGSALSAATALAARPTTAVVTAAADEVSAAIASLFSRHGQRFQALSAHAAAFHANFVQALDGAATAYKAAEAANASPLQAVVRTAQILALFSPVAAATGRPLVGNGASGTPGTGQAGKAGGWLYGNGGDGGSGAQGQAGGNGGDAGLIGNGGRGGAGGKGADGATGGNGGAGGRGGLLYGNGGDGGDGGKGGDGATGGDGGVGGLGGQGAAFFSHAGSAGANGQAGTSLGDGGGGGGGGGSTSGEYSPYVDITLYPGPNGYDFAAAGQAGVNNATLAFITADPNGQPAWGGYTAYDIAGGSQISYINNQITNMHTAGINGTISFGGAAGTDLSAVPGQTPAALEQDYLTVVNTYHIYNLDFDVEGALQGNTQALTTQAQAIAMLQAEEAAAGTPITVSYTLPVLPTGLVEGQGGGYNVLQIANTNGVTVSRVNVMAMDYYDPSVTDMGTAAIDAATATHTQLMTLYPSLTSQQAWNLVGVTPLIGINDDPSEIFTLADAHQLTTFAQQNGIGELSMWELPRDVTGTLGSVDAVDGSGITQTPFEFSQIFEQIENASQT
;
A
#
# COMPACT_ATOMS: atom_id res chain seq x y z
N MET A 1 -18.73 -14.13 6.42
CA MET A 1 -17.44 -14.61 5.92
C MET A 1 -17.06 -15.95 6.56
N VAL A 2 -16.70 -16.03 7.85
CA VAL A 2 -16.22 -17.27 8.51
C VAL A 2 -17.18 -18.47 8.40
N ALA A 3 -18.50 -18.26 8.53
CA ALA A 3 -19.49 -19.34 8.39
C ALA A 3 -19.61 -19.89 6.95
N ALA A 4 -19.33 -19.07 5.94
CA ALA A 4 -19.31 -19.51 4.55
C ALA A 4 -18.06 -20.37 4.28
N SER A 5 -16.90 -19.93 4.77
CA SER A 5 -15.63 -20.67 4.68
C SER A 5 -15.70 -22.03 5.38
N ALA A 6 -16.36 -22.13 6.55
CA ALA A 6 -16.57 -23.41 7.23
C ALA A 6 -17.44 -24.39 6.41
N ALA A 7 -18.48 -23.88 5.73
CA ALA A 7 -19.33 -24.68 4.85
C ALA A 7 -18.58 -25.15 3.58
N ASP A 8 -17.69 -24.32 3.05
CA ASP A 8 -16.83 -24.68 1.91
C ASP A 8 -15.84 -25.78 2.29
N LEU A 9 -15.17 -25.64 3.44
CA LEU A 9 -14.27 -26.66 3.96
C LEU A 9 -14.99 -27.99 4.25
N ALA A 10 -16.22 -27.95 4.78
CA ALA A 10 -17.04 -29.14 4.96
C ALA A 10 -17.32 -29.85 3.62
N ARG A 11 -17.59 -29.09 2.55
CA ARG A 11 -17.77 -29.62 1.19
C ARG A 11 -16.51 -30.30 0.65
N VAL A 12 -15.35 -29.67 0.81
CA VAL A 12 -14.05 -30.24 0.39
C VAL A 12 -13.78 -31.56 1.12
N GLY A 13 -13.98 -31.59 2.44
CA GLY A 13 -13.81 -32.80 3.25
C GLY A 13 -14.73 -33.95 2.81
N SER A 14 -15.98 -33.64 2.46
CA SER A 14 -16.95 -34.61 1.92
C SER A 14 -16.52 -35.16 0.56
N ALA A 15 -16.09 -34.29 -0.36
CA ALA A 15 -15.61 -34.70 -1.68
C ALA A 15 -14.37 -35.60 -1.60
N LEU A 16 -13.41 -35.25 -0.73
CA LEU A 16 -12.19 -36.03 -0.52
C LEU A 16 -12.48 -37.40 0.11
N SER A 17 -13.43 -37.45 1.07
CA SER A 17 -13.87 -38.70 1.69
C SER A 17 -14.55 -39.63 0.68
N ALA A 18 -15.39 -39.08 -0.20
CA ALA A 18 -16.05 -39.82 -1.27
C ALA A 18 -15.03 -40.37 -2.29
N ALA A 19 -14.05 -39.56 -2.72
CA ALA A 19 -12.99 -39.98 -3.62
C ALA A 19 -12.12 -41.09 -3.01
N THR A 20 -11.76 -40.96 -1.74
CA THR A 20 -10.98 -41.96 -0.99
C THR A 20 -11.72 -43.29 -0.87
N ALA A 21 -13.04 -43.25 -0.64
CA ALA A 21 -13.88 -44.44 -0.56
C ALA A 21 -13.99 -45.17 -1.91
N LEU A 22 -14.09 -44.43 -3.02
CA LEU A 22 -14.10 -45.01 -4.37
C LEU A 22 -12.77 -45.70 -4.70
N ALA A 23 -11.65 -45.14 -4.23
CA ALA A 23 -10.32 -45.70 -4.44
C ALA A 23 -10.01 -46.92 -3.55
N ALA A 24 -10.80 -47.20 -2.52
CA ALA A 24 -10.50 -48.24 -1.53
C ALA A 24 -10.44 -49.65 -2.14
N ARG A 25 -11.53 -50.12 -2.76
CA ARG A 25 -11.58 -51.48 -3.33
C ARG A 25 -10.51 -51.76 -4.39
N PRO A 26 -10.27 -50.90 -5.41
CA PRO A 26 -9.27 -51.18 -6.43
C PRO A 26 -7.82 -51.16 -5.91
N THR A 27 -7.55 -50.51 -4.77
CA THR A 27 -6.18 -50.40 -4.22
C THR A 27 -5.89 -51.39 -3.09
N THR A 28 -6.90 -51.92 -2.39
CA THR A 28 -6.70 -52.84 -1.27
C THR A 28 -6.90 -54.32 -1.62
N ALA A 29 -7.48 -54.61 -2.78
CA ALA A 29 -7.79 -55.97 -3.24
C ALA A 29 -7.12 -56.29 -4.58
N VAL A 30 -5.82 -55.96 -4.70
CA VAL A 30 -5.04 -56.21 -5.91
C VAL A 30 -4.86 -57.72 -6.08
N VAL A 31 -5.30 -58.25 -7.21
CA VAL A 31 -5.18 -59.69 -7.54
C VAL A 31 -3.81 -60.00 -8.17
N THR A 32 -3.37 -61.25 -8.01
CA THR A 32 -2.09 -61.72 -8.57
C THR A 32 -2.16 -61.80 -10.09
N ALA A 33 -1.15 -61.27 -10.78
CA ALA A 33 -1.11 -61.26 -12.25
C ALA A 33 -0.82 -62.64 -12.87
N ALA A 34 -0.10 -63.51 -12.15
CA ALA A 34 0.18 -64.90 -12.52
C ALA A 34 0.30 -65.79 -11.27
N ALA A 35 0.30 -67.11 -11.45
CA ALA A 35 0.29 -68.12 -10.39
C ALA A 35 1.68 -68.38 -9.75
N ASP A 36 2.54 -67.37 -9.76
CA ASP A 36 3.90 -67.44 -9.24
C ASP A 36 4.05 -66.62 -7.94
N GLU A 37 5.08 -66.95 -7.16
CA GLU A 37 5.35 -66.35 -5.85
C GLU A 37 5.71 -64.86 -5.94
N VAL A 38 6.29 -64.41 -7.05
CA VAL A 38 6.66 -63.00 -7.26
C VAL A 38 5.41 -62.15 -7.50
N SER A 39 4.50 -62.60 -8.36
CA SER A 39 3.19 -61.98 -8.58
C SER A 39 2.36 -61.91 -7.29
N ALA A 40 2.41 -62.96 -6.47
CA ALA A 40 1.76 -62.99 -5.15
C ALA A 40 2.36 -61.96 -4.17
N ALA A 41 3.69 -61.86 -4.12
CA ALA A 41 4.38 -60.90 -3.26
C ALA A 41 4.10 -59.43 -3.67
N ILE A 42 4.08 -59.13 -4.97
CA ILE A 42 3.79 -57.80 -5.51
C ILE A 42 2.35 -57.37 -5.21
N ALA A 43 1.36 -58.23 -5.48
CA ALA A 43 -0.04 -57.95 -5.16
C ALA A 43 -0.26 -57.73 -3.65
N SER A 44 0.45 -58.49 -2.81
CA SER A 44 0.43 -58.33 -1.35
C SER A 44 1.05 -56.99 -0.89
N LEU A 45 2.14 -56.56 -1.52
CA LEU A 45 2.77 -55.26 -1.24
C LEU A 45 1.84 -54.09 -1.54
N PHE A 46 1.26 -54.05 -2.74
CA PHE A 46 0.36 -52.97 -3.15
C PHE A 46 -0.93 -52.95 -2.32
N SER A 47 -1.51 -54.12 -2.02
CA SER A 47 -2.69 -54.22 -1.16
C SER A 47 -2.43 -53.69 0.25
N ARG A 48 -1.24 -53.98 0.83
CA ARG A 48 -0.83 -53.40 2.13
C ARG A 48 -0.61 -51.89 2.07
N HIS A 49 -0.05 -51.39 0.98
CA HIS A 49 0.12 -49.94 0.78
C HIS A 49 -1.25 -49.24 0.69
N GLY A 50 -2.18 -49.79 -0.09
CA GLY A 50 -3.56 -49.30 -0.17
C GLY A 50 -4.27 -49.30 1.19
N GLN A 51 -4.10 -50.36 2.00
CA GLN A 51 -4.68 -50.43 3.34
C GLN A 51 -4.11 -49.36 4.29
N ARG A 52 -2.80 -49.07 4.22
CA ARG A 52 -2.15 -48.00 5.00
C ARG A 52 -2.62 -46.62 4.55
N PHE A 53 -2.74 -46.39 3.25
CA PHE A 53 -3.31 -45.15 2.70
C PHE A 53 -4.74 -44.92 3.22
N GLN A 54 -5.60 -45.94 3.18
CA GLN A 54 -6.97 -45.85 3.70
C GLN A 54 -7.02 -45.54 5.20
N ALA A 55 -6.13 -46.14 5.99
CA ALA A 55 -6.01 -45.84 7.42
C ALA A 55 -5.58 -44.38 7.66
N LEU A 56 -4.59 -43.87 6.93
CA LEU A 56 -4.12 -42.49 7.04
C LEU A 56 -5.20 -41.49 6.62
N SER A 57 -5.89 -41.75 5.51
CA SER A 57 -6.98 -40.90 5.03
C SER A 57 -8.15 -40.82 6.01
N ALA A 58 -8.42 -41.88 6.77
CA ALA A 58 -9.41 -41.84 7.86
C ALA A 58 -8.98 -40.92 9.03
N HIS A 59 -7.68 -40.89 9.37
CA HIS A 59 -7.16 -39.96 10.39
C HIS A 59 -7.22 -38.51 9.89
N ALA A 60 -6.87 -38.26 8.63
CA ALA A 60 -6.96 -36.94 8.02
C ALA A 60 -8.42 -36.43 7.97
N ALA A 61 -9.39 -37.30 7.63
CA ALA A 61 -10.81 -36.95 7.64
C ALA A 61 -11.32 -36.57 9.05
N ALA A 62 -10.88 -37.28 10.08
CA ALA A 62 -11.24 -36.96 11.48
C ALA A 62 -10.63 -35.62 11.94
N PHE A 63 -9.36 -35.36 11.58
CA PHE A 63 -8.71 -34.08 11.84
C PHE A 63 -9.44 -32.91 11.14
N HIS A 64 -9.76 -33.08 9.86
CA HIS A 64 -10.50 -32.09 9.07
C HIS A 64 -11.88 -31.78 9.68
N ALA A 65 -12.60 -32.81 10.15
CA ALA A 65 -13.88 -32.61 10.83
C ALA A 65 -13.74 -31.80 12.13
N ASN A 66 -12.72 -32.06 12.93
CA ASN A 66 -12.44 -31.30 14.17
C ASN A 66 -12.08 -29.83 13.86
N PHE A 67 -11.31 -29.59 12.81
CA PHE A 67 -10.95 -28.24 12.36
C PHE A 67 -12.18 -27.43 11.93
N VAL A 68 -13.05 -28.00 11.10
CA VAL A 68 -14.30 -27.35 10.67
C VAL A 68 -15.22 -27.06 11.86
N GLN A 69 -15.30 -27.97 12.83
CA GLN A 69 -16.11 -27.76 14.05
C GLN A 69 -15.56 -26.62 14.93
N ALA A 70 -14.24 -26.51 15.08
CA ALA A 70 -13.62 -25.43 15.82
C ALA A 70 -13.87 -24.06 15.15
N LEU A 71 -13.80 -24.02 13.82
CA LEU A 71 -14.02 -22.81 13.02
C LEU A 71 -15.47 -22.31 13.14
N ASP A 72 -16.46 -23.21 13.12
CA ASP A 72 -17.87 -22.87 13.31
C ASP A 72 -18.16 -22.38 14.75
N GLY A 73 -17.49 -22.98 15.74
CA GLY A 73 -17.50 -22.52 17.13
C GLY A 73 -16.97 -21.10 17.30
N ALA A 74 -15.85 -20.77 16.65
CA ALA A 74 -15.28 -19.43 16.66
C ALA A 74 -16.23 -18.40 16.01
N ALA A 75 -16.83 -18.74 14.85
CA ALA A 75 -17.79 -17.87 14.19
C ALA A 75 -19.00 -17.52 15.08
N THR A 76 -19.46 -18.49 15.87
CA THR A 76 -20.55 -18.31 16.83
C THR A 76 -20.12 -17.42 18.01
N ALA A 77 -18.91 -17.59 18.52
CA ALA A 77 -18.36 -16.75 19.58
C ALA A 77 -18.21 -15.28 19.16
N TYR A 78 -17.70 -15.02 17.96
CA TYR A 78 -17.60 -13.65 17.40
C TYR A 78 -18.97 -13.01 17.25
N LYS A 79 -19.97 -13.72 16.72
CA LYS A 79 -21.35 -13.20 16.63
C LYS A 79 -21.95 -12.88 18.00
N ALA A 80 -21.69 -13.72 19.01
CA ALA A 80 -22.17 -13.48 20.37
C ALA A 80 -21.49 -12.26 21.01
N ALA A 81 -20.19 -12.07 20.76
CA ALA A 81 -19.44 -10.90 21.22
C ALA A 81 -19.96 -9.60 20.55
N GLU A 82 -20.17 -9.61 19.24
CA GLU A 82 -20.78 -8.49 18.51
C GLU A 82 -22.18 -8.13 19.05
N ALA A 83 -23.02 -9.13 19.30
CA ALA A 83 -24.35 -8.92 19.87
C ALA A 83 -24.29 -8.37 21.31
N ALA A 84 -23.34 -8.84 22.12
CA ALA A 84 -23.12 -8.36 23.49
C ALA A 84 -22.62 -6.91 23.50
N ASN A 85 -21.80 -6.51 22.54
CA ASN A 85 -21.24 -5.16 22.42
C ASN A 85 -22.21 -4.14 21.80
N ALA A 86 -23.17 -4.58 20.98
CA ALA A 86 -24.19 -3.69 20.39
C ALA A 86 -25.23 -3.17 21.40
N SER A 87 -25.57 -3.96 22.43
CA SER A 87 -26.65 -3.61 23.38
C SER A 87 -26.34 -2.42 24.30
N PRO A 88 -25.12 -2.26 24.85
CA PRO A 88 -24.74 -1.13 25.69
C PRO A 88 -24.63 0.18 24.88
N LEU A 89 -24.09 0.11 23.65
CA LEU A 89 -23.93 1.28 22.78
C LEU A 89 -25.28 1.83 22.30
N GLN A 90 -26.25 0.97 21.97
CA GLN A 90 -27.60 1.44 21.60
C GLN A 90 -28.34 2.12 22.75
N ALA A 91 -28.10 1.71 23.99
CA ALA A 91 -28.68 2.35 25.17
C ALA A 91 -28.08 3.75 25.37
N VAL A 92 -26.75 3.88 25.24
CA VAL A 92 -26.03 5.17 25.31
C VAL A 92 -26.48 6.13 24.19
N VAL A 93 -26.61 5.64 22.95
CA VAL A 93 -27.06 6.45 21.81
C VAL A 93 -28.50 6.96 22.00
N ARG A 94 -29.42 6.12 22.51
CA ARG A 94 -30.79 6.55 22.82
C ARG A 94 -30.84 7.60 23.93
N THR A 95 -30.04 7.45 24.98
CA THR A 95 -29.96 8.44 26.05
C THR A 95 -29.34 9.76 25.58
N ALA A 96 -28.33 9.71 24.71
CA ALA A 96 -27.71 10.90 24.11
C ALA A 96 -28.64 11.64 23.14
N GLN A 97 -29.42 10.92 22.33
CA GLN A 97 -30.39 11.50 21.39
C GLN A 97 -31.55 12.20 22.10
N ILE A 98 -32.01 11.66 23.24
CA ILE A 98 -33.08 12.26 24.05
C ILE A 98 -32.61 13.57 24.73
N LEU A 99 -31.33 13.66 25.14
CA LEU A 99 -30.75 14.85 25.77
C LEU A 99 -30.54 16.02 24.78
N ALA A 100 -30.35 15.74 23.49
CA ALA A 100 -30.18 16.77 22.45
C ALA A 100 -31.49 17.52 22.12
N LEU A 101 -32.65 16.88 22.32
CA LEU A 101 -33.96 17.43 21.97
C LEU A 101 -34.53 18.43 23.00
N PHE A 102 -33.98 18.49 24.23
CA PHE A 102 -34.51 19.36 25.31
C PHE A 102 -33.43 19.89 26.28
N SER A 103 -32.45 20.66 25.81
CA SER A 103 -31.46 21.27 26.71
C SER A 103 -31.77 22.74 27.05
N PRO A 104 -32.38 23.07 28.22
CA PRO A 104 -32.51 24.46 28.71
C PRO A 104 -31.17 25.19 28.86
N VAL A 105 -30.04 24.47 28.86
CA VAL A 105 -28.67 25.04 28.87
C VAL A 105 -28.30 25.65 27.52
N ALA A 106 -28.75 25.08 26.39
CA ALA A 106 -28.53 25.68 25.07
C ALA A 106 -29.25 27.02 24.93
N ALA A 107 -30.50 27.10 25.42
CA ALA A 107 -31.27 28.33 25.45
C ALA A 107 -30.67 29.41 26.38
N ALA A 108 -30.01 29.00 27.47
CA ALA A 108 -29.40 29.90 28.44
C ALA A 108 -27.97 30.34 28.09
N THR A 109 -27.19 29.51 27.39
CA THR A 109 -25.74 29.74 27.16
C THR A 109 -25.36 29.84 25.68
N GLY A 110 -26.30 29.59 24.76
CA GLY A 110 -26.01 29.53 23.32
C GLY A 110 -25.22 28.31 22.88
N ARG A 111 -24.94 27.35 23.79
CA ARG A 111 -24.18 26.12 23.54
C ARG A 111 -24.89 24.91 24.15
N PRO A 112 -25.04 23.80 23.41
CA PRO A 112 -25.67 22.59 23.95
C PRO A 112 -24.81 21.95 25.04
N LEU A 113 -25.41 21.10 25.88
CA LEU A 113 -24.63 20.26 26.81
C LEU A 113 -23.82 19.20 26.06
N VAL A 114 -24.41 18.62 25.00
CA VAL A 114 -23.79 17.58 24.18
C VAL A 114 -24.03 17.90 22.71
N GLY A 115 -22.97 17.84 21.90
CA GLY A 115 -23.02 18.06 20.45
C GLY A 115 -21.80 18.82 19.94
N ASN A 116 -21.43 18.61 18.68
CA ASN A 116 -20.28 19.30 18.08
C ASN A 116 -20.63 20.75 17.72
N GLY A 117 -19.61 21.59 17.65
CA GLY A 117 -19.71 22.94 17.12
C GLY A 117 -19.90 22.94 15.62
N ALA A 118 -20.70 23.88 15.10
CA ALA A 118 -20.86 24.07 13.66
C ALA A 118 -19.58 24.68 13.06
N SER A 119 -19.08 24.11 11.96
CA SER A 119 -17.94 24.65 11.23
C SER A 119 -18.28 25.98 10.54
N GLY A 120 -17.28 26.82 10.35
CA GLY A 120 -17.37 28.04 9.56
C GLY A 120 -17.58 27.75 8.08
N THR A 121 -18.25 28.67 7.38
CA THR A 121 -18.50 28.51 5.94
C THR A 121 -17.19 28.67 5.15
N PRO A 122 -16.82 27.74 4.26
CA PRO A 122 -15.62 27.84 3.44
C PRO A 122 -15.58 29.12 2.58
N GLY A 123 -14.39 29.65 2.34
CA GLY A 123 -14.18 30.88 1.57
C GLY A 123 -14.65 32.17 2.26
N THR A 124 -15.03 32.13 3.54
CA THR A 124 -15.48 33.32 4.28
C THR A 124 -14.54 33.75 5.41
N GLY A 125 -13.58 32.90 5.79
CA GLY A 125 -12.77 33.08 6.99
C GLY A 125 -13.59 32.99 8.30
N GLN A 126 -14.81 32.47 8.26
CA GLN A 126 -15.68 32.38 9.44
C GLN A 126 -15.10 31.39 10.45
N ALA A 127 -15.00 31.79 11.72
CA ALA A 127 -14.58 30.88 12.78
C ALA A 127 -15.61 29.76 13.04
N GLY A 128 -15.10 28.58 13.37
CA GLY A 128 -15.90 27.46 13.86
C GLY A 128 -16.53 27.78 15.21
N LYS A 129 -17.73 27.24 15.45
CA LYS A 129 -18.43 27.36 16.72
C LYS A 129 -17.87 26.38 17.74
N ALA A 130 -18.00 26.71 19.01
CA ALA A 130 -17.56 25.84 20.08
C ALA A 130 -18.47 24.61 20.24
N GLY A 131 -17.88 23.48 20.65
CA GLY A 131 -18.59 22.25 20.97
C GLY A 131 -19.45 22.36 22.24
N GLY A 132 -20.20 21.31 22.54
CA GLY A 132 -21.07 21.23 23.72
C GLY A 132 -20.29 21.29 25.03
N TRP A 133 -20.95 21.74 26.09
CA TRP A 133 -20.29 21.97 27.39
C TRP A 133 -19.73 20.71 28.05
N LEU A 134 -20.40 19.55 27.91
CA LEU A 134 -19.98 18.29 28.52
C LEU A 134 -19.29 17.37 27.52
N TYR A 135 -19.85 17.23 26.33
CA TYR A 135 -19.29 16.36 25.29
C TYR A 135 -19.52 16.96 23.90
N GLY A 136 -18.44 17.14 23.15
CA GLY A 136 -18.52 17.56 21.76
C GLY A 136 -17.28 18.32 21.31
N ASN A 137 -16.90 18.07 20.05
CA ASN A 137 -15.76 18.71 19.43
C ASN A 137 -16.10 20.14 19.01
N GLY A 138 -15.09 21.00 18.95
CA GLY A 138 -15.22 22.29 18.28
C GLY A 138 -15.42 22.13 16.77
N GLY A 139 -16.15 23.05 16.15
CA GLY A 139 -16.28 23.10 14.69
C GLY A 139 -15.05 23.70 14.03
N ASP A 140 -14.77 23.34 12.79
CA ASP A 140 -13.60 23.84 12.07
C ASP A 140 -13.79 25.29 11.59
N GLY A 141 -12.69 26.03 11.46
CA GLY A 141 -12.69 27.33 10.82
C GLY A 141 -12.87 27.22 9.30
N GLY A 142 -13.70 28.09 8.73
CA GLY A 142 -13.86 28.20 7.29
C GLY A 142 -12.61 28.80 6.65
N SER A 143 -12.22 28.32 5.47
CA SER A 143 -11.12 28.89 4.70
C SER A 143 -11.36 30.36 4.33
N GLY A 144 -10.30 31.14 4.14
CA GLY A 144 -10.37 32.53 3.71
C GLY A 144 -10.70 32.67 2.22
N ALA A 145 -11.44 33.73 1.86
CA ALA A 145 -11.50 34.21 0.47
C ALA A 145 -10.12 34.71 0.01
N GLN A 146 -9.97 35.05 -1.27
CA GLN A 146 -8.74 35.61 -1.83
C GLN A 146 -8.14 36.72 -0.94
N GLY A 147 -6.89 36.53 -0.49
CA GLY A 147 -6.14 37.42 0.39
C GLY A 147 -6.66 37.53 1.83
N GLN A 148 -7.74 36.82 2.19
CA GLN A 148 -8.33 36.84 3.53
C GLN A 148 -7.80 35.71 4.39
N ALA A 149 -7.72 35.95 5.69
CA ALA A 149 -7.32 34.93 6.64
C ALA A 149 -8.38 33.82 6.75
N GLY A 150 -7.92 32.62 7.09
CA GLY A 150 -8.81 31.53 7.49
C GLY A 150 -9.39 31.76 8.89
N GLY A 151 -10.57 31.19 9.14
CA GLY A 151 -11.24 31.30 10.43
C GLY A 151 -10.59 30.43 11.49
N ASN A 152 -10.68 30.82 12.75
CA ASN A 152 -10.19 29.97 13.83
C ASN A 152 -11.10 28.74 14.03
N GLY A 153 -10.52 27.62 14.46
CA GLY A 153 -11.27 26.48 14.96
C GLY A 153 -11.98 26.81 16.27
N GLY A 154 -13.13 26.16 16.49
CA GLY A 154 -13.89 26.28 17.72
C GLY A 154 -13.29 25.45 18.86
N ASP A 155 -13.51 25.87 20.09
CA ASP A 155 -13.06 25.10 21.27
C ASP A 155 -14.05 23.98 21.64
N ALA A 156 -13.54 22.90 22.22
CA ALA A 156 -14.37 21.90 22.90
C ALA A 156 -14.78 22.35 24.31
N GLY A 157 -15.67 21.58 24.95
CA GLY A 157 -16.14 21.81 26.32
C GLY A 157 -15.33 21.03 27.37
N LEU A 158 -15.97 20.11 28.08
CA LEU A 158 -15.32 19.27 29.09
C LEU A 158 -14.57 18.10 28.46
N ILE A 159 -15.20 17.41 27.51
CA ILE A 159 -14.65 16.29 26.74
C ILE A 159 -14.88 16.56 25.25
N GLY A 160 -13.82 16.54 24.45
CA GLY A 160 -13.89 16.72 22.99
C GLY A 160 -12.64 17.38 22.43
N ASN A 161 -12.40 17.25 21.13
CA ASN A 161 -11.25 17.85 20.45
C ASN A 161 -11.58 19.27 19.98
N GLY A 162 -10.59 20.15 19.97
CA GLY A 162 -10.71 21.45 19.32
C GLY A 162 -10.87 21.31 17.80
N GLY A 163 -11.60 22.24 17.18
CA GLY A 163 -11.74 22.29 15.73
C GLY A 163 -10.46 22.79 15.06
N ARG A 164 -10.22 22.42 13.81
CA ARG A 164 -9.05 22.89 13.04
C ARG A 164 -9.24 24.34 12.60
N GLY A 165 -8.16 25.11 12.51
CA GLY A 165 -8.15 26.41 11.87
C GLY A 165 -8.33 26.32 10.35
N GLY A 166 -9.07 27.25 9.76
CA GLY A 166 -9.25 27.33 8.32
C GLY A 166 -7.98 27.82 7.62
N ALA A 167 -7.72 27.35 6.40
CA ALA A 167 -6.61 27.86 5.60
C ALA A 167 -6.83 29.31 5.16
N GLY A 168 -5.76 30.10 5.06
CA GLY A 168 -5.79 31.43 4.46
C GLY A 168 -6.01 31.37 2.94
N GLY A 169 -6.69 32.36 2.38
CA GLY A 169 -6.96 32.41 0.95
C GLY A 169 -5.76 32.92 0.15
N LYS A 170 -5.62 32.45 -1.09
CA LYS A 170 -4.55 32.88 -2.01
C LYS A 170 -4.58 34.40 -2.22
N GLY A 171 -3.42 35.06 -2.25
CA GLY A 171 -3.31 36.48 -2.58
C GLY A 171 -3.83 36.81 -3.98
N ALA A 172 -4.30 38.03 -4.18
CA ALA A 172 -4.48 38.59 -5.53
C ALA A 172 -3.11 38.82 -6.18
N ASP A 173 -3.05 39.00 -7.50
CA ASP A 173 -1.78 39.08 -8.22
C ASP A 173 -0.77 40.06 -7.58
N GLY A 174 0.41 39.55 -7.22
CA GLY A 174 1.48 40.28 -6.50
C GLY A 174 1.19 40.60 -5.03
N ALA A 175 0.05 40.20 -4.47
CA ALA A 175 -0.34 40.44 -3.08
C ALA A 175 -0.10 39.21 -2.19
N THR A 176 0.16 39.46 -0.91
CA THR A 176 0.39 38.42 0.09
C THR A 176 -0.83 37.52 0.27
N GLY A 177 -0.60 36.22 0.48
CA GLY A 177 -1.65 35.29 0.87
C GLY A 177 -2.21 35.58 2.26
N GLY A 178 -3.47 35.21 2.50
CA GLY A 178 -4.08 35.35 3.82
C GLY A 178 -3.45 34.39 4.84
N ASN A 179 -3.44 34.77 6.12
CA ASN A 179 -2.92 33.87 7.16
C ASN A 179 -3.89 32.71 7.44
N GLY A 180 -3.34 31.58 7.90
CA GLY A 180 -4.16 30.50 8.43
C GLY A 180 -4.80 30.85 9.78
N GLY A 181 -5.97 30.28 10.04
CA GLY A 181 -6.68 30.43 11.31
C GLY A 181 -6.04 29.58 12.40
N ALA A 182 -6.14 30.00 13.66
CA ALA A 182 -5.65 29.19 14.77
C ALA A 182 -6.56 27.99 15.03
N GLY A 183 -5.99 26.89 15.50
CA GLY A 183 -6.75 25.73 15.97
C GLY A 183 -7.43 25.98 17.30
N GLY A 184 -8.59 25.35 17.50
CA GLY A 184 -9.38 25.42 18.72
C GLY A 184 -8.80 24.56 19.84
N ARG A 185 -9.12 24.87 21.08
CA ARG A 185 -8.65 24.11 22.25
C ARG A 185 -9.43 22.81 22.43
N GLY A 186 -8.73 21.76 22.85
CA GLY A 186 -9.31 20.53 23.34
C GLY A 186 -10.09 20.72 24.65
N GLY A 187 -10.85 19.71 25.02
CA GLY A 187 -11.74 19.74 26.17
C GLY A 187 -10.96 19.87 27.48
N LEU A 188 -11.57 20.42 28.52
CA LEU A 188 -10.86 20.68 29.78
C LEU A 188 -10.27 19.41 30.42
N LEU A 189 -10.99 18.29 30.36
CA LEU A 189 -10.56 17.02 30.96
C LEU A 189 -9.94 16.06 29.95
N TYR A 190 -10.47 16.02 28.72
CA TYR A 190 -9.99 15.10 27.69
C TYR A 190 -10.27 15.63 26.29
N GLY A 191 -9.29 15.46 25.40
CA GLY A 191 -9.38 15.83 23.99
C GLY A 191 -8.21 16.70 23.52
N ASN A 192 -7.82 16.52 22.26
CA ASN A 192 -6.68 17.18 21.65
C ASN A 192 -7.04 18.63 21.23
N GLY A 193 -6.03 19.48 21.16
CA GLY A 193 -6.16 20.75 20.45
C GLY A 193 -6.33 20.51 18.95
N GLY A 194 -7.09 21.37 18.28
CA GLY A 194 -7.20 21.34 16.82
C GLY A 194 -5.97 21.97 16.18
N ASP A 195 -5.61 21.54 14.98
CA ASP A 195 -4.45 22.10 14.27
C ASP A 195 -4.71 23.52 13.78
N GLY A 196 -3.66 24.29 13.58
CA GLY A 196 -3.72 25.54 12.84
C GLY A 196 -4.04 25.31 11.36
N GLY A 197 -4.67 26.28 10.74
CA GLY A 197 -4.86 26.33 9.29
C GLY A 197 -3.59 26.80 8.60
N ASP A 198 -3.37 26.37 7.37
CA ASP A 198 -2.19 26.79 6.61
C ASP A 198 -2.35 28.23 6.10
N GLY A 199 -1.23 28.92 5.91
CA GLY A 199 -1.19 30.20 5.24
C GLY A 199 -1.52 30.07 3.75
N GLY A 200 -2.27 31.02 3.21
CA GLY A 200 -2.58 31.10 1.80
C GLY A 200 -1.34 31.41 0.96
N LYS A 201 -1.28 30.89 -0.26
CA LYS A 201 -0.20 31.23 -1.19
C LYS A 201 -0.26 32.71 -1.58
N GLY A 202 0.89 33.35 -1.83
CA GLY A 202 0.93 34.67 -2.45
C GLY A 202 0.36 34.66 -3.87
N GLY A 203 -0.11 35.80 -4.35
CA GLY A 203 -0.57 35.92 -5.73
C GLY A 203 0.58 36.04 -6.71
N ASP A 204 0.42 35.47 -7.90
CA ASP A 204 1.42 35.54 -8.96
C ASP A 204 1.51 36.97 -9.51
N GLY A 205 2.65 37.40 -10.07
CA GLY A 205 2.76 38.77 -10.57
C GLY A 205 4.19 39.16 -10.92
N ALA A 206 4.45 40.41 -11.29
CA ALA A 206 5.80 40.83 -11.69
C ALA A 206 6.87 40.59 -10.59
N THR A 207 6.48 40.65 -9.32
CA THR A 207 7.36 40.37 -8.17
C THR A 207 6.96 39.14 -7.36
N GLY A 208 5.80 38.52 -7.66
CA GLY A 208 5.14 37.58 -6.75
C GLY A 208 4.69 38.24 -5.43
N GLY A 209 3.65 37.71 -4.79
CA GLY A 209 3.29 38.06 -3.41
C GLY A 209 3.87 37.06 -2.42
N ASP A 210 4.12 37.47 -1.17
CA ASP A 210 4.56 36.53 -0.13
C ASP A 210 3.43 35.56 0.25
N GLY A 211 3.76 34.39 0.80
CA GLY A 211 2.76 33.54 1.42
C GLY A 211 2.26 34.09 2.75
N GLY A 212 1.04 33.73 3.12
CA GLY A 212 0.48 34.00 4.45
C GLY A 212 1.15 33.13 5.51
N VAL A 213 1.11 33.55 6.76
CA VAL A 213 1.66 32.77 7.88
C VAL A 213 0.64 31.71 8.31
N GLY A 214 1.11 30.50 8.63
CA GLY A 214 0.26 29.45 9.19
C GLY A 214 -0.29 29.79 10.57
N GLY A 215 -1.46 29.26 10.89
CA GLY A 215 -2.12 29.44 12.18
C GLY A 215 -1.47 28.62 13.28
N LEU A 216 -1.53 29.08 14.53
CA LEU A 216 -1.06 28.29 15.66
C LEU A 216 -2.02 27.14 15.96
N GLY A 217 -1.49 25.99 16.38
CA GLY A 217 -2.31 24.90 16.88
C GLY A 217 -2.94 25.21 18.25
N GLY A 218 -4.06 24.55 18.52
CA GLY A 218 -4.81 24.67 19.75
C GLY A 218 -4.18 23.88 20.90
N GLN A 219 -4.48 24.27 22.13
CA GLN A 219 -3.99 23.56 23.31
C GLN A 219 -4.84 22.30 23.58
N GLY A 220 -4.21 21.19 23.98
CA GLY A 220 -4.89 19.99 24.44
C GLY A 220 -5.44 20.10 25.87
N ALA A 221 -6.22 19.11 26.28
CA ALA A 221 -6.75 18.89 27.64
C ALA A 221 -5.69 18.68 28.74
N ALA A 222 -6.15 18.76 29.99
CA ALA A 222 -5.32 18.53 31.17
C ALA A 222 -4.78 17.09 31.34
N PHE A 223 -5.45 16.08 30.75
CA PHE A 223 -5.05 14.67 30.85
C PHE A 223 -5.02 14.00 29.46
N PHE A 224 -3.94 13.26 29.18
CA PHE A 224 -3.76 12.41 27.99
C PHE A 224 -4.21 13.07 26.67
N SER A 225 -3.60 14.19 26.33
CA SER A 225 -3.91 14.92 25.09
C SER A 225 -2.67 15.53 24.45
N HIS A 226 -2.79 15.86 23.17
CA HIS A 226 -1.79 16.56 22.39
C HIS A 226 -2.28 17.96 22.02
N ALA A 227 -1.35 18.91 21.96
CA ALA A 227 -1.63 20.19 21.30
C ALA A 227 -1.76 19.97 19.79
N GLY A 228 -2.58 20.78 19.14
CA GLY A 228 -2.63 20.82 17.69
C GLY A 228 -1.32 21.34 17.12
N SER A 229 -1.00 20.89 15.92
CA SER A 229 0.16 21.37 15.15
C SER A 229 -0.09 22.77 14.61
N ALA A 230 0.96 23.56 14.41
CA ALA A 230 0.84 24.81 13.67
C ALA A 230 0.62 24.52 12.18
N GLY A 231 -0.15 25.36 11.50
CA GLY A 231 -0.29 25.32 10.05
C GLY A 231 1.00 25.73 9.37
N ALA A 232 1.22 25.24 8.16
CA ALA A 232 2.35 25.62 7.33
C ALA A 232 2.21 27.08 6.84
N ASN A 233 3.33 27.74 6.58
CA ASN A 233 3.31 29.03 5.89
C ASN A 233 2.96 28.81 4.41
N GLY A 234 2.23 29.76 3.83
CA GLY A 234 1.97 29.80 2.40
C GLY A 234 3.25 29.99 1.59
N GLN A 235 3.24 29.47 0.37
CA GLN A 235 4.33 29.69 -0.58
C GLN A 235 4.19 31.07 -1.24
N ALA A 236 5.31 31.68 -1.64
CA ALA A 236 5.28 32.91 -2.43
C ALA A 236 4.68 32.66 -3.82
N GLY A 237 4.05 33.69 -4.39
CA GLY A 237 3.56 33.69 -5.77
C GLY A 237 4.71 33.75 -6.78
N THR A 238 4.48 33.21 -7.97
CA THR A 238 5.50 33.15 -9.03
C THR A 238 5.71 34.51 -9.70
N SER A 239 6.98 34.86 -9.96
CA SER A 239 7.33 36.09 -10.68
C SER A 239 7.28 35.90 -12.19
N LEU A 240 6.54 36.74 -12.92
CA LEU A 240 6.54 36.77 -14.39
C LEU A 240 7.81 37.43 -14.92
N GLY A 241 8.92 36.69 -14.87
CA GLY A 241 10.25 37.24 -15.14
C GLY A 241 11.37 36.24 -15.38
N ASP A 242 11.07 35.05 -15.91
CA ASP A 242 12.01 34.34 -16.80
C ASP A 242 11.22 33.36 -17.69
N GLY A 243 11.07 33.73 -18.96
CA GLY A 243 10.67 32.81 -20.01
C GLY A 243 11.91 32.08 -20.52
N GLY A 244 12.27 30.99 -19.85
CA GLY A 244 13.30 30.06 -20.30
C GLY A 244 12.68 28.78 -20.82
N GLY A 245 12.54 28.66 -22.15
CA GLY A 245 12.26 27.38 -22.78
C GLY A 245 13.46 26.42 -22.71
N GLY A 246 13.18 25.15 -22.52
CA GLY A 246 14.09 24.01 -22.73
C GLY A 246 13.28 22.74 -22.47
N GLY A 247 13.12 21.80 -23.39
CA GLY A 247 14.11 21.29 -24.34
C GLY A 247 14.36 19.84 -23.94
N GLY A 248 13.93 18.89 -24.77
CA GLY A 248 14.15 17.47 -24.52
C GLY A 248 15.64 17.12 -24.47
N GLY A 249 15.93 16.06 -23.71
CA GLY A 249 17.17 15.28 -23.79
C GLY A 249 18.40 15.88 -23.10
N GLY A 250 18.82 15.25 -22.00
CA GLY A 250 20.21 15.34 -21.54
C GLY A 250 20.42 15.26 -20.03
N GLY A 251 20.70 14.05 -19.54
CA GLY A 251 21.66 13.75 -18.47
C GLY A 251 21.56 14.49 -17.13
N SER A 252 20.91 13.86 -16.16
CA SER A 252 21.26 13.95 -14.74
C SER A 252 20.69 12.71 -14.04
N THR A 253 21.47 11.65 -13.90
CA THR A 253 21.02 10.35 -13.36
C THR A 253 21.29 10.27 -11.85
N SER A 254 20.48 10.97 -11.06
CA SER A 254 20.23 10.57 -9.67
C SER A 254 19.26 9.38 -9.69
N GLY A 255 19.40 8.46 -8.74
CA GLY A 255 18.42 7.36 -8.59
C GLY A 255 17.10 7.89 -8.03
N GLU A 256 16.05 7.06 -8.07
CA GLU A 256 14.72 7.37 -7.57
C GLU A 256 14.42 6.61 -6.27
N TYR A 257 13.66 7.20 -5.35
CA TYR A 257 13.06 6.46 -4.24
C TYR A 257 11.55 6.34 -4.44
N SER A 258 11.04 5.10 -4.60
CA SER A 258 9.62 4.82 -4.82
C SER A 258 9.13 3.64 -3.97
N PRO A 259 8.80 3.84 -2.68
CA PRO A 259 8.36 2.77 -1.78
C PRO A 259 6.99 2.21 -2.18
N TYR A 260 6.75 0.94 -1.86
CA TYR A 260 5.43 0.34 -2.03
C TYR A 260 4.41 0.88 -1.04
N VAL A 261 3.15 0.97 -1.48
CA VAL A 261 1.98 1.21 -0.65
C VAL A 261 0.92 0.21 -1.07
N ASP A 262 0.55 -0.73 -0.20
CA ASP A 262 -0.70 -1.46 -0.39
C ASP A 262 -1.88 -0.53 -0.12
N ILE A 263 -2.51 -0.07 -1.20
CA ILE A 263 -3.64 0.87 -1.11
C ILE A 263 -4.97 0.18 -0.76
N THR A 264 -4.97 -1.14 -0.67
CA THR A 264 -6.11 -1.95 -0.21
C THR A 264 -6.07 -2.22 1.29
N LEU A 265 -4.86 -2.19 1.89
CA LEU A 265 -4.66 -2.39 3.31
C LEU A 265 -5.15 -1.21 4.15
N TYR A 266 -5.45 -1.55 5.40
CA TYR A 266 -5.84 -0.61 6.44
C TYR A 266 -4.58 0.15 6.92
N PRO A 267 -4.63 1.48 6.98
CA PRO A 267 -4.70 2.10 8.30
C PRO A 267 -5.77 3.19 8.36
N GLY A 268 -7.02 2.77 8.59
CA GLY A 268 -8.14 3.66 8.89
C GLY A 268 -9.22 3.75 7.80
N PRO A 269 -10.36 4.41 8.08
CA PRO A 269 -11.48 4.54 7.14
C PRO A 269 -11.17 5.40 5.90
N ASN A 270 -9.99 6.02 5.83
CA ASN A 270 -9.61 7.02 4.83
C ASN A 270 -8.41 6.59 3.94
N GLY A 271 -7.86 5.39 4.14
CA GLY A 271 -6.66 4.93 3.43
C GLY A 271 -5.36 5.50 3.98
N TYR A 272 -4.29 5.34 3.21
CA TYR A 272 -2.95 5.80 3.58
C TYR A 272 -2.83 7.34 3.53
N ASP A 273 -2.10 7.91 4.49
CA ASP A 273 -1.88 9.35 4.60
C ASP A 273 -0.70 9.82 3.72
N PHE A 274 -0.97 9.96 2.42
CA PHE A 274 0.00 10.49 1.47
C PHE A 274 0.43 11.94 1.77
N ALA A 275 -0.36 12.73 2.50
CA ALA A 275 0.03 14.08 2.86
C ALA A 275 1.17 14.07 3.88
N ALA A 276 1.13 13.16 4.86
CA ALA A 276 2.24 12.95 5.79
C ALA A 276 3.50 12.45 5.06
N ALA A 277 3.35 11.51 4.12
CA ALA A 277 4.47 11.02 3.32
C ALA A 277 5.13 12.14 2.49
N GLY A 278 4.33 12.97 1.79
CA GLY A 278 4.86 14.09 1.03
C GLY A 278 5.54 15.15 1.91
N GLN A 279 5.03 15.39 3.12
CA GLN A 279 5.69 16.25 4.11
C GLN A 279 7.01 15.67 4.63
N ALA A 280 7.14 14.34 4.63
CA ALA A 280 8.34 13.63 5.06
C ALA A 280 9.42 13.55 3.97
N GLY A 281 9.15 14.00 2.74
CA GLY A 281 10.11 14.02 1.63
C GLY A 281 9.86 12.99 0.53
N VAL A 282 8.85 12.12 0.68
CA VAL A 282 8.50 11.11 -0.32
C VAL A 282 7.94 11.78 -1.58
N ASN A 283 8.57 11.54 -2.72
CA ASN A 283 8.20 12.13 -4.02
C ASN A 283 7.57 11.13 -5.00
N ASN A 284 7.79 9.83 -4.80
CA ASN A 284 7.26 8.76 -5.65
C ASN A 284 6.67 7.65 -4.77
N ALA A 285 5.72 6.89 -5.29
CA ALA A 285 5.15 5.73 -4.60
C ALA A 285 4.68 4.66 -5.60
N THR A 286 4.94 3.40 -5.29
CA THR A 286 4.50 2.24 -6.05
C THR A 286 3.23 1.66 -5.43
N LEU A 287 2.10 1.77 -6.13
CA LEU A 287 0.79 1.40 -5.64
C LEU A 287 0.52 -0.09 -5.90
N ALA A 288 0.35 -0.84 -4.83
CA ALA A 288 0.17 -2.29 -4.82
C ALA A 288 -1.26 -2.69 -4.44
N PHE A 289 -1.85 -3.74 -5.02
CA PHE A 289 -1.54 -4.36 -6.32
C PHE A 289 -2.81 -4.49 -7.15
N ILE A 290 -2.69 -4.48 -8.48
CA ILE A 290 -3.78 -4.90 -9.37
C ILE A 290 -3.61 -6.37 -9.73
N THR A 291 -4.64 -7.16 -9.49
CA THR A 291 -4.77 -8.56 -9.89
C THR A 291 -6.16 -8.82 -10.48
N ALA A 292 -6.39 -10.03 -11.01
CA ALA A 292 -7.70 -10.43 -11.50
C ALA A 292 -8.70 -10.64 -10.34
N ASP A 293 -9.89 -10.06 -10.48
CA ASP A 293 -11.03 -10.41 -9.64
C ASP A 293 -11.63 -11.79 -10.04
N PRO A 294 -12.62 -12.33 -9.30
CA PRO A 294 -13.28 -13.60 -9.65
C PRO A 294 -13.94 -13.65 -11.05
N ASN A 295 -14.16 -12.51 -11.70
CA ASN A 295 -14.68 -12.40 -13.07
C ASN A 295 -13.56 -12.22 -14.11
N GLY A 296 -12.30 -12.22 -13.68
CA GLY A 296 -11.14 -12.02 -14.53
C GLY A 296 -10.88 -10.55 -14.90
N GLN A 297 -11.47 -9.60 -14.19
CA GLN A 297 -11.31 -8.17 -14.46
C GLN A 297 -10.19 -7.55 -13.61
N PRO A 298 -9.53 -6.47 -14.07
CA PRO A 298 -8.51 -5.78 -13.28
C PRO A 298 -9.12 -5.10 -12.06
N ALA A 299 -8.66 -5.50 -10.86
CA ALA A 299 -9.14 -4.99 -9.60
C ALA A 299 -8.00 -4.88 -8.57
N TRP A 300 -8.06 -3.86 -7.72
CA TRP A 300 -7.12 -3.72 -6.61
C TRP A 300 -7.30 -4.87 -5.61
N GLY A 301 -6.22 -5.59 -5.32
CA GLY A 301 -6.20 -6.79 -4.48
C GLY A 301 -7.06 -7.96 -5.02
N GLY A 302 -7.51 -7.89 -6.27
CA GLY A 302 -8.44 -8.87 -6.85
C GLY A 302 -9.84 -8.82 -6.24
N TYR A 303 -10.19 -7.74 -5.54
CA TYR A 303 -11.50 -7.58 -4.94
C TYR A 303 -12.49 -6.99 -5.95
N THR A 304 -13.59 -7.69 -6.26
CA THR A 304 -14.66 -7.14 -7.14
C THR A 304 -15.21 -5.80 -6.63
N ALA A 305 -15.14 -5.51 -5.33
CA ALA A 305 -15.52 -4.21 -4.77
C ALA A 305 -14.61 -3.06 -5.24
N TYR A 306 -13.35 -3.36 -5.58
CA TYR A 306 -12.35 -2.45 -6.13
C TYR A 306 -12.02 -2.77 -7.60
N ASP A 307 -12.97 -3.35 -8.34
CA ASP A 307 -12.90 -3.44 -9.79
C ASP A 307 -12.77 -2.04 -10.41
N ILE A 308 -11.80 -1.85 -11.29
CA ILE A 308 -11.46 -0.55 -11.88
C ILE A 308 -12.60 -0.01 -12.76
N ALA A 309 -13.36 -0.90 -13.41
CA ALA A 309 -14.43 -0.53 -14.33
C ALA A 309 -15.76 -0.18 -13.64
N GLY A 310 -15.85 -0.27 -12.31
CA GLY A 310 -17.05 0.14 -11.57
C GLY A 310 -17.33 -0.60 -10.27
N GLY A 311 -16.30 -1.10 -9.59
CA GLY A 311 -16.42 -1.73 -8.28
C GLY A 311 -17.17 -0.84 -7.30
N SER A 312 -17.98 -1.46 -6.43
CA SER A 312 -18.87 -0.74 -5.51
C SER A 312 -18.16 0.19 -4.51
N GLN A 313 -16.85 0.00 -4.31
CA GLN A 313 -15.99 0.76 -3.42
C GLN A 313 -14.77 1.37 -4.14
N ILE A 314 -14.72 1.36 -5.49
CA ILE A 314 -13.56 1.88 -6.24
C ILE A 314 -13.27 3.36 -5.93
N SER A 315 -14.28 4.14 -5.54
CA SER A 315 -14.12 5.53 -5.13
C SER A 315 -13.18 5.71 -3.94
N TYR A 316 -13.06 4.71 -3.06
CA TYR A 316 -12.08 4.70 -1.96
C TYR A 316 -10.65 4.74 -2.49
N ILE A 317 -10.33 3.87 -3.45
CA ILE A 317 -9.02 3.82 -4.10
C ILE A 317 -8.75 5.10 -4.92
N ASN A 318 -9.73 5.54 -5.71
CA ASN A 318 -9.58 6.74 -6.53
C ASN A 318 -9.30 8.00 -5.67
N ASN A 319 -9.90 8.08 -4.48
CA ASN A 319 -9.61 9.15 -3.53
C ASN A 319 -8.18 9.07 -2.99
N GLN A 320 -7.65 7.89 -2.70
CA GLN A 320 -6.26 7.73 -2.26
C GLN A 320 -5.27 8.17 -3.36
N ILE A 321 -5.49 7.77 -4.60
CA ILE A 321 -4.65 8.19 -5.75
C ILE A 321 -4.74 9.71 -5.96
N THR A 322 -5.94 10.29 -5.79
CA THR A 322 -6.11 11.76 -5.81
C THR A 322 -5.34 12.43 -4.68
N ASN A 323 -5.35 11.87 -3.48
CA ASN A 323 -4.62 12.40 -2.33
C ASN A 323 -3.09 12.31 -2.53
N MET A 324 -2.60 11.23 -3.11
CA MET A 324 -1.20 11.06 -3.52
C MET A 324 -0.76 12.17 -4.47
N HIS A 325 -1.50 12.39 -5.56
CA HIS A 325 -1.20 13.49 -6.49
C HIS A 325 -1.31 14.87 -5.85
N THR A 326 -2.27 15.06 -4.93
CA THR A 326 -2.42 16.31 -4.17
C THR A 326 -1.23 16.57 -3.25
N ALA A 327 -0.61 15.51 -2.71
CA ALA A 327 0.62 15.59 -1.93
C ALA A 327 1.88 15.86 -2.81
N GLY A 328 1.73 15.89 -4.13
CA GLY A 328 2.85 16.07 -5.07
C GLY A 328 3.62 14.79 -5.36
N ILE A 329 3.07 13.62 -5.01
CA ILE A 329 3.72 12.33 -5.18
C ILE A 329 3.37 11.76 -6.57
N ASN A 330 4.39 11.27 -7.28
CA ASN A 330 4.24 10.54 -8.54
C ASN A 330 3.92 9.07 -8.26
N GLY A 331 3.02 8.50 -9.06
CA GLY A 331 2.63 7.10 -8.92
C GLY A 331 3.34 6.17 -9.90
N THR A 332 3.60 4.96 -9.44
CA THR A 332 3.79 3.75 -10.26
C THR A 332 2.66 2.78 -9.91
N ILE A 333 2.06 2.12 -10.90
CA ILE A 333 1.04 1.09 -10.65
C ILE A 333 1.67 -0.28 -10.74
N SER A 334 1.57 -1.07 -9.66
CA SER A 334 2.08 -2.44 -9.64
C SER A 334 0.99 -3.47 -9.89
N PHE A 335 1.27 -4.40 -10.81
CA PHE A 335 0.47 -5.57 -11.13
C PHE A 335 1.12 -6.82 -10.54
N GLY A 336 0.30 -7.73 -9.99
CA GLY A 336 0.78 -9.01 -9.47
C GLY A 336 0.94 -9.02 -7.94
N GLY A 337 2.14 -9.34 -7.48
CA GLY A 337 2.49 -9.58 -6.08
C GLY A 337 2.29 -11.03 -5.63
N ALA A 338 2.63 -11.32 -4.36
CA ALA A 338 2.65 -12.67 -3.79
C ALA A 338 1.28 -13.39 -3.76
N ALA A 339 0.18 -12.64 -3.75
CA ALA A 339 -1.18 -13.17 -3.61
C ALA A 339 -2.11 -12.75 -4.75
N GLY A 340 -3.17 -13.54 -4.99
CA GLY A 340 -4.14 -13.30 -6.04
C GLY A 340 -3.86 -14.07 -7.32
N THR A 341 -4.58 -13.74 -8.38
CA THR A 341 -4.38 -14.31 -9.73
C THR A 341 -3.92 -13.18 -10.64
N ASP A 342 -2.71 -13.27 -11.18
CA ASP A 342 -2.24 -12.31 -12.18
C ASP A 342 -3.17 -12.32 -13.41
N LEU A 343 -3.38 -11.14 -14.01
CA LEU A 343 -4.28 -10.97 -15.16
C LEU A 343 -3.87 -11.85 -16.35
N SER A 344 -2.57 -12.09 -16.55
CA SER A 344 -2.07 -12.97 -17.61
C SER A 344 -2.34 -14.45 -17.35
N ALA A 345 -2.62 -14.82 -16.11
CA ALA A 345 -2.94 -16.19 -15.69
C ALA A 345 -4.44 -16.50 -15.72
N VAL A 346 -5.30 -15.54 -16.07
CA VAL A 346 -6.74 -15.77 -16.26
C VAL A 346 -6.98 -16.83 -17.36
N PRO A 347 -7.83 -17.85 -17.13
CA PRO A 347 -8.06 -18.88 -18.13
C PRO A 347 -8.56 -18.34 -19.48
N GLY A 348 -7.82 -18.63 -20.55
CA GLY A 348 -8.16 -18.18 -21.90
C GLY A 348 -7.69 -16.77 -22.23
N GLN A 349 -6.92 -16.12 -21.34
CA GLN A 349 -6.37 -14.79 -21.59
C GLN A 349 -5.49 -14.78 -22.85
N THR A 350 -5.63 -13.71 -23.63
CA THR A 350 -4.83 -13.46 -24.84
C THR A 350 -4.06 -12.16 -24.69
N PRO A 351 -2.94 -11.97 -25.42
CA PRO A 351 -2.16 -10.73 -25.32
C PRO A 351 -2.99 -9.47 -25.58
N ALA A 352 -3.86 -9.49 -26.60
CA ALA A 352 -4.71 -8.35 -26.93
C ALA A 352 -5.78 -8.08 -25.87
N ALA A 353 -6.35 -9.12 -25.24
CA ALA A 353 -7.30 -8.92 -24.15
C ALA A 353 -6.60 -8.32 -22.92
N LEU A 354 -5.40 -8.82 -22.60
CA LEU A 354 -4.61 -8.35 -21.47
C LEU A 354 -4.10 -6.92 -21.66
N GLU A 355 -3.71 -6.56 -22.89
CA GLU A 355 -3.39 -5.17 -23.23
C GLU A 355 -4.58 -4.24 -22.96
N GLN A 356 -5.81 -4.64 -23.30
CA GLN A 356 -7.01 -3.85 -23.01
C GLN A 356 -7.29 -3.73 -21.51
N ASP A 357 -6.97 -4.76 -20.72
CA ASP A 357 -7.04 -4.68 -19.25
C ASP A 357 -6.02 -3.64 -18.73
N TYR A 358 -4.79 -3.63 -19.25
CA TYR A 358 -3.79 -2.62 -18.89
C TYR A 358 -4.17 -1.22 -19.35
N LEU A 359 -4.71 -1.05 -20.56
CA LEU A 359 -5.23 0.23 -21.05
C LEU A 359 -6.37 0.73 -20.18
N THR A 360 -7.24 -0.14 -19.67
CA THR A 360 -8.30 0.25 -18.74
C THR A 360 -7.71 0.91 -17.51
N VAL A 361 -6.61 0.37 -16.98
CA VAL A 361 -5.90 0.90 -15.81
C VAL A 361 -5.24 2.23 -16.14
N VAL A 362 -4.42 2.28 -17.19
CA VAL A 362 -3.68 3.48 -17.63
C VAL A 362 -4.64 4.63 -17.95
N ASN A 363 -5.74 4.37 -18.66
CA ASN A 363 -6.73 5.40 -19.00
C ASN A 363 -7.55 5.87 -17.80
N THR A 364 -7.72 5.02 -16.78
CA THR A 364 -8.46 5.39 -15.56
C THR A 364 -7.64 6.31 -14.67
N TYR A 365 -6.35 6.01 -14.52
CA TYR A 365 -5.50 6.69 -13.54
C TYR A 365 -4.54 7.72 -14.13
N HIS A 366 -4.28 7.67 -15.45
CA HIS A 366 -3.28 8.50 -16.11
C HIS A 366 -1.88 8.39 -15.47
N ILE A 367 -1.56 7.19 -14.99
CA ILE A 367 -0.24 6.83 -14.48
C ILE A 367 0.43 5.94 -15.53
N TYR A 368 1.62 6.36 -15.97
CA TYR A 368 2.35 5.76 -17.09
C TYR A 368 3.62 5.02 -16.65
N ASN A 369 3.90 4.95 -15.35
CA ASN A 369 4.93 4.07 -14.80
C ASN A 369 4.24 2.80 -14.31
N LEU A 370 4.57 1.66 -14.91
CA LEU A 370 3.96 0.37 -14.60
C LEU A 370 5.02 -0.59 -14.07
N ASP A 371 4.67 -1.25 -12.97
CA ASP A 371 5.47 -2.29 -12.33
C ASP A 371 4.78 -3.63 -12.47
N PHE A 372 5.56 -4.66 -12.80
CA PHE A 372 5.11 -6.04 -12.88
C PHE A 372 5.84 -6.84 -11.82
N ASP A 373 5.17 -7.00 -10.68
CA ASP A 373 5.65 -7.78 -9.56
C ASP A 373 5.32 -9.27 -9.78
N VAL A 374 6.33 -10.01 -10.24
CA VAL A 374 6.16 -11.37 -10.75
C VAL A 374 6.73 -12.37 -9.73
N GLU A 375 5.82 -12.97 -8.97
CA GLU A 375 6.14 -13.86 -7.86
C GLU A 375 5.45 -15.22 -7.94
N GLY A 376 5.86 -16.12 -7.03
CA GLY A 376 5.17 -17.38 -6.77
C GLY A 376 4.90 -18.23 -8.01
N ALA A 377 3.65 -18.67 -8.16
CA ALA A 377 3.28 -19.59 -9.24
C ALA A 377 3.42 -18.98 -10.64
N LEU A 378 3.39 -17.65 -10.78
CA LEU A 378 3.50 -16.99 -12.08
C LEU A 378 4.87 -17.19 -12.72
N GLN A 379 5.95 -17.20 -11.92
CA GLN A 379 7.32 -17.44 -12.41
C GLN A 379 7.48 -18.80 -13.10
N GLY A 380 6.68 -19.78 -12.68
CA GLY A 380 6.65 -21.11 -13.27
C GLY A 380 5.76 -21.23 -14.50
N ASN A 381 4.97 -20.20 -14.83
CA ASN A 381 3.95 -20.24 -15.88
C ASN A 381 4.41 -19.52 -17.16
N THR A 382 5.24 -20.19 -17.96
CA THR A 382 5.78 -19.65 -19.22
C THR A 382 4.70 -19.16 -20.18
N GLN A 383 3.53 -19.79 -20.21
CA GLN A 383 2.43 -19.37 -21.09
C GLN A 383 1.89 -18.00 -20.65
N ALA A 384 1.56 -17.85 -19.37
CA ALA A 384 1.08 -16.58 -18.81
C ALA A 384 2.13 -15.47 -18.97
N LEU A 385 3.40 -15.75 -18.64
CA LEU A 385 4.51 -14.79 -18.81
C LEU A 385 4.69 -14.35 -20.27
N THR A 386 4.52 -15.27 -21.24
CA THR A 386 4.58 -14.91 -22.66
C THR A 386 3.40 -14.02 -23.05
N THR A 387 2.19 -14.34 -22.59
CA THR A 387 1.00 -13.50 -22.80
C THR A 387 1.20 -12.10 -22.20
N GLN A 388 1.73 -12.03 -20.97
CA GLN A 388 2.06 -10.78 -20.27
C GLN A 388 3.05 -9.94 -21.06
N ALA A 389 4.20 -10.50 -21.44
CA ALA A 389 5.23 -9.78 -22.17
C ALA A 389 4.74 -9.26 -23.53
N GLN A 390 3.94 -10.05 -24.25
CA GLN A 390 3.35 -9.61 -25.53
C GLN A 390 2.36 -8.46 -25.33
N ALA A 391 1.50 -8.54 -24.31
CA ALA A 391 0.56 -7.46 -23.99
C ALA A 391 1.30 -6.16 -23.59
N ILE A 392 2.36 -6.26 -22.78
CA ILE A 392 3.18 -5.11 -22.40
C ILE A 392 3.83 -4.47 -23.62
N ALA A 393 4.42 -5.26 -24.53
CA ALA A 393 5.05 -4.72 -25.74
C ALA A 393 4.03 -4.02 -26.67
N MET A 394 2.79 -4.54 -26.76
CA MET A 394 1.72 -3.89 -27.50
C MET A 394 1.31 -2.56 -26.83
N LEU A 395 1.10 -2.57 -25.51
CA LEU A 395 0.78 -1.37 -24.73
C LEU A 395 1.87 -0.28 -24.87
N GLN A 396 3.15 -0.66 -24.79
CA GLN A 396 4.26 0.27 -25.01
C GLN A 396 4.21 0.94 -26.39
N ALA A 397 3.86 0.18 -27.42
CA ALA A 397 3.73 0.71 -28.78
C ALA A 397 2.49 1.62 -28.93
N GLU A 398 1.35 1.24 -28.36
CA GLU A 398 0.10 2.02 -28.41
C GLU A 398 0.26 3.36 -27.68
N GLU A 399 0.75 3.34 -26.45
CA GLU A 399 0.93 4.56 -25.63
C GLU A 399 2.01 5.48 -26.19
N ALA A 400 3.10 4.93 -26.76
CA ALA A 400 4.09 5.74 -27.47
C ALA A 400 3.49 6.42 -28.71
N ALA A 401 2.60 5.74 -29.44
CA ALA A 401 1.90 6.32 -30.59
C ALA A 401 0.85 7.37 -30.17
N ALA A 402 0.26 7.23 -28.97
CA ALA A 402 -0.66 8.19 -28.37
C ALA A 402 0.04 9.44 -27.80
N GLY A 403 1.37 9.42 -27.66
CA GLY A 403 2.16 10.53 -27.10
C GLY A 403 2.31 10.48 -25.58
N THR A 404 1.97 9.36 -24.95
CA THR A 404 2.01 9.10 -23.51
C THR A 404 2.82 7.84 -23.20
N PRO A 405 4.08 7.73 -23.65
CA PRO A 405 4.85 6.50 -23.53
C PRO A 405 4.95 6.02 -22.08
N ILE A 406 4.74 4.72 -21.88
CA ILE A 406 4.86 4.10 -20.56
C ILE A 406 6.29 3.62 -20.26
N THR A 407 6.65 3.60 -18.97
CA THR A 407 7.82 2.89 -18.47
C THR A 407 7.40 1.57 -17.83
N VAL A 408 8.29 0.57 -17.88
CA VAL A 408 8.02 -0.78 -17.38
C VAL A 408 9.13 -1.21 -16.43
N SER A 409 8.77 -1.50 -15.19
CA SER A 409 9.62 -2.22 -14.24
C SER A 409 9.17 -3.66 -14.07
N TYR A 410 10.13 -4.55 -13.81
CA TYR A 410 9.84 -5.88 -13.28
C TYR A 410 10.37 -5.94 -11.86
N THR A 411 9.50 -6.28 -10.92
CA THR A 411 9.85 -6.56 -9.53
C THR A 411 9.91 -8.07 -9.32
N LEU A 412 11.05 -8.57 -8.84
CA LEU A 412 11.39 -9.99 -8.87
C LEU A 412 12.08 -10.48 -7.58
N PRO A 413 11.67 -11.63 -7.03
CA PRO A 413 12.41 -12.37 -6.01
C PRO A 413 13.85 -12.63 -6.45
N VAL A 414 14.77 -12.48 -5.50
CA VAL A 414 16.21 -12.59 -5.75
C VAL A 414 16.87 -13.36 -4.62
N LEU A 415 17.98 -14.03 -4.91
CA LEU A 415 18.91 -14.52 -3.89
C LEU A 415 20.10 -13.56 -3.80
N PRO A 416 20.94 -13.62 -2.74
CA PRO A 416 22.20 -12.88 -2.73
C PRO A 416 23.10 -13.24 -3.93
N THR A 417 22.89 -14.41 -4.54
CA THR A 417 23.57 -14.85 -5.77
C THR A 417 22.92 -14.37 -7.07
N GLY A 418 21.89 -13.53 -7.00
CA GLY A 418 21.16 -12.98 -8.14
C GLY A 418 19.81 -13.63 -8.40
N LEU A 419 19.20 -13.25 -9.52
CA LEU A 419 17.92 -13.80 -9.96
C LEU A 419 18.07 -15.28 -10.31
N VAL A 420 17.13 -16.10 -9.84
CA VAL A 420 17.15 -17.54 -10.10
C VAL A 420 16.98 -17.81 -11.60
N GLU A 421 17.84 -18.67 -12.14
CA GLU A 421 17.80 -19.10 -13.55
C GLU A 421 16.77 -20.21 -13.79
N GLY A 422 16.28 -20.31 -15.03
CA GLY A 422 15.37 -21.38 -15.45
C GLY A 422 13.90 -21.14 -15.09
N GLN A 423 13.05 -22.09 -15.47
CA GLN A 423 11.61 -21.99 -15.22
C GLN A 423 11.33 -21.91 -13.72
N GLY A 424 10.51 -20.94 -13.29
CA GLY A 424 10.27 -20.68 -11.87
C GLY A 424 11.26 -19.70 -11.23
N GLY A 425 12.16 -19.08 -12.00
CA GLY A 425 13.07 -18.06 -11.50
C GLY A 425 12.91 -16.72 -12.22
N GLY A 426 13.21 -15.62 -11.51
CA GLY A 426 13.07 -14.25 -12.02
C GLY A 426 13.92 -13.94 -13.26
N TYR A 427 15.07 -14.61 -13.44
CA TYR A 427 15.91 -14.37 -14.64
C TYR A 427 15.19 -14.83 -15.92
N ASN A 428 14.42 -15.93 -15.83
CA ASN A 428 13.64 -16.42 -16.96
C ASN A 428 12.46 -15.49 -17.31
N VAL A 429 11.90 -14.76 -16.34
CA VAL A 429 10.89 -13.71 -16.59
C VAL A 429 11.47 -12.63 -17.50
N LEU A 430 12.67 -12.12 -17.18
CA LEU A 430 13.35 -11.10 -17.98
C LEU A 430 13.73 -11.63 -19.37
N GLN A 431 14.14 -12.90 -19.49
CA GLN A 431 14.41 -13.53 -20.79
C GLN A 431 13.17 -13.58 -21.67
N ILE A 432 12.01 -13.93 -21.11
CA ILE A 432 10.72 -13.94 -21.82
C ILE A 432 10.33 -12.53 -22.23
N ALA A 433 10.44 -11.55 -21.33
CA ALA A 433 10.16 -10.14 -21.61
C ALA A 433 11.01 -9.61 -22.77
N ASN A 434 12.33 -9.81 -22.70
CA ASN A 434 13.28 -9.40 -23.73
C ASN A 434 12.99 -10.08 -25.09
N THR A 435 12.69 -11.38 -25.09
CA THR A 435 12.39 -12.14 -26.31
C THR A 435 11.09 -11.69 -26.99
N ASN A 436 10.13 -11.19 -26.20
CA ASN A 436 8.84 -10.70 -26.70
C ASN A 436 8.81 -9.17 -26.92
N GLY A 437 9.96 -8.49 -26.81
CA GLY A 437 10.10 -7.10 -27.21
C GLY A 437 9.71 -6.07 -26.16
N VAL A 438 9.60 -6.45 -24.89
CA VAL A 438 9.38 -5.50 -23.80
C VAL A 438 10.63 -4.63 -23.62
N THR A 439 10.46 -3.32 -23.64
CA THR A 439 11.52 -2.38 -23.25
C THR A 439 11.47 -2.19 -21.74
N VAL A 440 12.41 -2.81 -21.03
CA VAL A 440 12.47 -2.75 -19.57
C VAL A 440 13.23 -1.51 -19.13
N SER A 441 12.60 -0.66 -18.32
CA SER A 441 13.17 0.56 -17.76
C SER A 441 13.83 0.33 -16.39
N ARG A 442 13.41 -0.72 -15.68
CA ARG A 442 13.88 -1.07 -14.33
C ARG A 442 13.76 -2.57 -14.07
N VAL A 443 14.75 -3.15 -13.42
CA VAL A 443 14.72 -4.48 -12.83
C VAL A 443 14.91 -4.31 -11.34
N ASN A 444 13.81 -4.29 -10.61
CA ASN A 444 13.75 -4.10 -9.18
C ASN A 444 13.78 -5.46 -8.49
N VAL A 445 14.73 -5.67 -7.57
CA VAL A 445 14.89 -6.97 -6.91
C VAL A 445 14.40 -6.92 -5.46
N MET A 446 13.59 -7.89 -5.08
CA MET A 446 13.08 -8.06 -3.72
C MET A 446 14.16 -8.71 -2.85
N ALA A 447 15.02 -7.86 -2.29
CA ALA A 447 16.14 -8.24 -1.44
C ALA A 447 15.67 -8.56 -0.01
N MET A 448 14.79 -9.55 0.09
CA MET A 448 14.06 -9.94 1.29
C MET A 448 13.73 -11.43 1.25
N ASP A 449 13.37 -11.97 2.41
CA ASP A 449 12.78 -13.29 2.62
C ASP A 449 13.56 -14.40 1.93
N TYR A 450 14.86 -14.46 2.24
CA TYR A 450 15.75 -15.45 1.66
C TYR A 450 15.47 -16.86 2.21
N TYR A 451 14.93 -16.94 3.43
CA TYR A 451 14.70 -18.18 4.18
C TYR A 451 15.96 -19.06 4.25
N ASP A 452 17.12 -18.43 4.22
CA ASP A 452 18.44 -19.07 4.26
C ASP A 452 19.14 -18.69 5.57
N PRO A 453 19.31 -19.63 6.51
CA PRO A 453 19.92 -19.34 7.81
C PRO A 453 21.41 -18.94 7.72
N SER A 454 22.02 -19.03 6.53
CA SER A 454 23.37 -18.52 6.28
C SER A 454 23.40 -17.01 6.00
N VAL A 455 22.27 -16.40 5.67
CA VAL A 455 22.13 -14.95 5.55
C VAL A 455 21.99 -14.35 6.95
N THR A 456 23.06 -13.72 7.43
CA THR A 456 23.09 -13.10 8.78
C THR A 456 23.22 -11.58 8.75
N ASP A 457 23.40 -10.99 7.58
CA ASP A 457 23.63 -9.56 7.36
C ASP A 457 22.81 -9.12 6.14
N MET A 458 21.70 -8.43 6.40
CA MET A 458 20.69 -8.12 5.38
C MET A 458 21.16 -7.01 4.43
N GLY A 459 21.92 -6.02 4.91
CA GLY A 459 22.51 -4.97 4.08
C GLY A 459 23.50 -5.54 3.06
N THR A 460 24.37 -6.45 3.51
CA THR A 460 25.31 -7.16 2.64
C THR A 460 24.58 -8.07 1.63
N ALA A 461 23.58 -8.83 2.08
CA ALA A 461 22.79 -9.68 1.21
C ALA A 461 22.08 -8.89 0.09
N ALA A 462 21.51 -7.72 0.41
CA ALA A 462 20.90 -6.83 -0.58
C ALA A 462 21.91 -6.28 -1.59
N ILE A 463 23.12 -5.91 -1.14
CA ILE A 463 24.21 -5.46 -2.02
C ILE A 463 24.70 -6.59 -2.94
N ASP A 464 24.85 -7.80 -2.40
CA ASP A 464 25.26 -8.97 -3.17
C ASP A 464 24.20 -9.31 -4.24
N ALA A 465 22.91 -9.29 -3.87
CA ALA A 465 21.81 -9.49 -4.80
C ALA A 465 21.79 -8.45 -5.93
N ALA A 466 22.00 -7.16 -5.60
CA ALA A 466 22.08 -6.08 -6.58
C ALA A 466 23.29 -6.26 -7.53
N THR A 467 24.43 -6.67 -7.00
CA THR A 467 25.68 -6.90 -7.76
C THR A 467 25.58 -8.10 -8.69
N ALA A 468 24.98 -9.19 -8.22
CA ALA A 468 24.74 -10.36 -9.04
C ALA A 468 23.73 -10.06 -10.15
N THR A 469 22.65 -9.34 -9.82
CA THR A 469 21.65 -8.89 -10.79
C THR A 469 22.28 -7.98 -11.85
N HIS A 470 23.12 -7.01 -11.47
CA HIS A 470 23.88 -6.18 -12.40
C HIS A 470 24.67 -7.02 -13.42
N THR A 471 25.38 -8.05 -12.94
CA THR A 471 26.15 -8.97 -13.79
C THR A 471 25.25 -9.74 -14.75
N GLN A 472 24.10 -10.22 -14.27
CA GLN A 472 23.10 -10.90 -15.08
C GLN A 472 22.49 -9.97 -16.14
N LEU A 473 22.22 -8.71 -15.82
CA LEU A 473 21.68 -7.72 -16.76
C LEU A 473 22.67 -7.39 -17.88
N MET A 474 23.98 -7.29 -17.58
CA MET A 474 25.00 -7.13 -18.63
C MET A 474 25.09 -8.36 -19.54
N THR A 475 24.75 -9.55 -19.04
CA THR A 475 24.69 -10.77 -19.84
C THR A 475 23.43 -10.80 -20.73
N LEU A 476 22.28 -10.41 -20.16
CA LEU A 476 21.00 -10.40 -20.87
C LEU A 476 20.92 -9.29 -21.93
N TYR A 477 21.50 -8.12 -21.62
CA TYR A 477 21.54 -6.94 -22.47
C TYR A 477 22.99 -6.54 -22.79
N PRO A 478 23.68 -7.25 -23.69
CA PRO A 478 25.11 -7.08 -23.94
C PRO A 478 25.49 -5.71 -24.54
N SER A 479 24.51 -4.90 -24.95
CA SER A 479 24.72 -3.53 -25.41
C SER A 479 24.80 -2.48 -24.29
N LEU A 480 24.43 -2.83 -23.06
CA LEU A 480 24.51 -1.91 -21.94
C LEU A 480 25.96 -1.75 -21.48
N THR A 481 26.34 -0.51 -21.15
CA THR A 481 27.52 -0.26 -20.32
C THR A 481 27.23 -0.69 -18.87
N SER A 482 28.29 -0.89 -18.08
CA SER A 482 28.15 -1.19 -16.65
C SER A 482 27.31 -0.13 -15.91
N GLN A 483 27.48 1.16 -16.23
CA GLN A 483 26.69 2.22 -15.59
C GLN A 483 25.22 2.16 -16.01
N GLN A 484 24.92 1.88 -17.28
CA GLN A 484 23.54 1.71 -17.72
C GLN A 484 22.88 0.49 -17.09
N ALA A 485 23.62 -0.59 -16.86
CA ALA A 485 23.13 -1.75 -16.13
C ALA A 485 22.86 -1.41 -14.65
N TRP A 486 23.69 -0.60 -13.99
CA TRP A 486 23.41 -0.12 -12.63
C TRP A 486 22.18 0.78 -12.59
N ASN A 487 22.07 1.70 -13.54
CA ASN A 487 20.89 2.55 -13.70
C ASN A 487 19.63 1.75 -14.02
N LEU A 488 19.72 0.47 -14.42
CA LEU A 488 18.58 -0.43 -14.64
C LEU A 488 18.21 -1.21 -13.37
N VAL A 489 19.13 -1.40 -12.42
CA VAL A 489 18.85 -2.09 -11.14
C VAL A 489 17.99 -1.20 -10.23
N GLY A 490 17.01 -1.82 -9.58
CA GLY A 490 16.34 -1.31 -8.37
C GLY A 490 16.47 -2.33 -7.24
N VAL A 491 16.39 -1.88 -5.99
CA VAL A 491 16.44 -2.78 -4.83
C VAL A 491 15.32 -2.43 -3.86
N THR A 492 14.50 -3.44 -3.53
CA THR A 492 13.40 -3.35 -2.56
C THR A 492 13.64 -4.33 -1.42
N PRO A 493 14.04 -3.86 -0.24
CA PRO A 493 14.04 -4.69 0.97
C PRO A 493 12.68 -4.70 1.68
N LEU A 494 12.44 -5.71 2.51
CA LEU A 494 11.37 -5.71 3.51
C LEU A 494 11.94 -5.03 4.75
N ILE A 495 11.46 -3.83 5.10
CA ILE A 495 12.07 -3.07 6.20
C ILE A 495 11.75 -3.67 7.58
N GLY A 496 12.68 -3.57 8.52
CA GLY A 496 12.50 -4.15 9.85
C GLY A 496 12.46 -5.67 9.84
N ILE A 497 11.51 -6.27 10.54
CA ILE A 497 11.37 -7.73 10.65
C ILE A 497 10.71 -8.28 9.38
N ASN A 498 11.35 -9.27 8.79
CA ASN A 498 10.88 -9.99 7.62
C ASN A 498 9.83 -11.07 7.94
N ASP A 499 9.30 -11.74 6.91
CA ASP A 499 8.43 -12.92 7.07
C ASP A 499 9.17 -14.07 7.77
N ASP A 500 10.47 -14.23 7.48
CA ASP A 500 11.39 -14.96 8.35
C ASP A 500 11.82 -14.06 9.51
N PRO A 501 11.38 -14.31 10.76
CA PRO A 501 11.74 -13.47 11.91
C PRO A 501 13.23 -13.45 12.25
N SER A 502 14.04 -14.34 11.65
CA SER A 502 15.49 -14.32 11.80
C SER A 502 16.18 -13.31 10.87
N GLU A 503 15.48 -12.86 9.82
CA GLU A 503 15.91 -11.82 8.91
C GLU A 503 15.36 -10.47 9.41
N ILE A 504 16.26 -9.51 9.65
CA ILE A 504 15.89 -8.18 10.10
C ILE A 504 16.68 -7.16 9.30
N PHE A 505 16.02 -6.43 8.41
CA PHE A 505 16.60 -5.31 7.68
C PHE A 505 16.56 -4.05 8.54
N THR A 506 17.70 -3.69 9.13
CA THR A 506 17.82 -2.60 10.09
C THR A 506 18.05 -1.24 9.42
N LEU A 507 17.97 -0.15 10.18
CA LEU A 507 18.36 1.19 9.72
C LEU A 507 19.84 1.26 9.29
N ALA A 508 20.71 0.43 9.89
CA ALA A 508 22.11 0.37 9.50
C ALA A 508 22.27 -0.27 8.10
N ASP A 509 21.49 -1.31 7.82
CA ASP A 509 21.42 -1.96 6.51
C ASP A 509 20.89 -0.99 5.44
N ALA A 510 19.88 -0.19 5.79
CA ALA A 510 19.35 0.86 4.93
C ALA A 510 20.43 1.87 4.54
N HIS A 511 21.19 2.39 5.51
CA HIS A 511 22.30 3.32 5.24
C HIS A 511 23.39 2.69 4.38
N GLN A 512 23.72 1.42 4.63
CA GLN A 512 24.72 0.68 3.86
C GLN A 512 24.27 0.54 2.40
N LEU A 513 23.02 0.15 2.16
CA LEU A 513 22.44 -0.01 0.83
C LEU A 513 22.33 1.34 0.10
N THR A 514 21.83 2.39 0.75
CA THR A 514 21.78 3.75 0.15
C THR A 514 23.17 4.21 -0.28
N THR A 515 24.17 4.04 0.58
CA THR A 515 25.56 4.44 0.28
C THR A 515 26.08 3.69 -0.94
N PHE A 516 25.86 2.37 -0.99
CA PHE A 516 26.24 1.55 -2.15
C PHE A 516 25.52 1.99 -3.42
N ALA A 517 24.22 2.28 -3.32
CA ALA A 517 23.39 2.70 -4.43
C ALA A 517 23.85 4.03 -5.02
N GLN A 518 24.16 5.02 -4.18
CA GLN A 518 24.74 6.30 -4.62
C GLN A 518 26.11 6.12 -5.28
N GLN A 519 26.97 5.27 -4.74
CA GLN A 519 28.32 5.03 -5.27
C GLN A 519 28.32 4.34 -6.64
N ASN A 520 27.33 3.51 -6.92
CA ASN A 520 27.24 2.74 -8.16
C ASN A 520 26.25 3.33 -9.17
N GLY A 521 25.48 4.35 -8.78
CA GLY A 521 24.39 4.89 -9.58
C GLY A 521 23.31 3.84 -9.84
N ILE A 522 22.87 3.15 -8.78
CA ILE A 522 21.65 2.34 -8.84
C ILE A 522 20.49 3.28 -9.20
N GLY A 523 19.60 2.83 -10.07
CA GLY A 523 18.55 3.70 -10.56
C GLY A 523 17.35 3.82 -9.63
N GLU A 524 17.14 2.88 -8.69
CA GLU A 524 16.02 2.95 -7.75
C GLU A 524 16.29 2.25 -6.42
N LEU A 525 15.81 2.85 -5.34
CA LEU A 525 15.57 2.17 -4.07
C LEU A 525 14.07 2.20 -3.78
N SER A 526 13.59 1.14 -3.14
CA SER A 526 12.22 1.02 -2.68
C SER A 526 12.21 0.21 -1.40
N MET A 527 11.02 -0.07 -0.87
CA MET A 527 10.82 -0.94 0.28
C MET A 527 9.41 -1.49 0.32
N TRP A 528 9.27 -2.66 0.95
CA TRP A 528 7.99 -3.15 1.45
C TRP A 528 7.89 -2.85 2.96
N GLU A 529 7.05 -1.92 3.41
CA GLU A 529 6.28 -0.95 2.63
C GLU A 529 6.16 0.35 3.41
N LEU A 530 5.68 1.42 2.78
CA LEU A 530 5.61 2.75 3.39
C LEU A 530 4.73 2.83 4.65
N PRO A 531 3.55 2.18 4.75
CA PRO A 531 2.81 2.08 6.01
C PRO A 531 3.59 1.42 7.15
N ARG A 532 4.58 0.57 6.85
CA ARG A 532 5.44 -0.07 7.84
C ARG A 532 6.58 0.82 8.33
N ASP A 533 6.80 2.01 7.76
CA ASP A 533 7.89 2.91 8.15
C ASP A 533 7.60 3.70 9.44
N VAL A 534 7.24 2.95 10.47
CA VAL A 534 6.99 3.36 11.85
C VAL A 534 7.40 2.18 12.76
N THR A 535 7.57 2.43 14.05
CA THR A 535 8.02 1.38 14.99
C THR A 535 7.07 0.17 15.07
N GLY A 536 5.77 0.42 15.17
CA GLY A 536 4.76 -0.62 15.39
C GLY A 536 5.01 -1.51 16.62
N THR A 537 4.55 -2.76 16.54
CA THR A 537 4.75 -3.77 17.58
C THR A 537 6.14 -4.40 17.49
N LEU A 538 7.01 -4.04 18.44
CA LEU A 538 8.40 -4.55 18.49
C LEU A 538 8.47 -6.08 18.53
N GLY A 539 9.32 -6.66 17.68
CA GLY A 539 9.57 -8.10 17.64
C GLY A 539 8.49 -8.93 16.93
N SER A 540 7.50 -8.30 16.31
CA SER A 540 6.44 -9.00 15.56
C SER A 540 6.76 -9.04 14.07
N VAL A 541 6.69 -10.24 13.49
CA VAL A 541 6.49 -10.44 12.05
C VAL A 541 5.12 -9.87 11.67
N ASP A 542 4.99 -9.32 10.45
CA ASP A 542 3.73 -8.79 9.92
C ASP A 542 2.99 -7.85 10.86
N ALA A 543 3.75 -7.02 11.58
CA ALA A 543 3.17 -6.00 12.43
C ALA A 543 2.33 -5.05 11.54
N VAL A 544 1.00 -5.19 11.60
CA VAL A 544 0.05 -4.34 10.85
C VAL A 544 0.13 -2.86 11.23
N ASP A 545 0.97 -2.53 12.22
CA ASP A 545 1.22 -1.21 12.76
C ASP A 545 2.68 -0.73 12.63
N GLY A 546 3.56 -1.45 11.91
CA GLY A 546 4.93 -0.98 11.65
C GLY A 546 5.95 -2.04 11.20
N SER A 547 7.23 -1.68 11.30
CA SER A 547 8.37 -2.51 10.87
C SER A 547 8.77 -3.58 11.90
N GLY A 548 8.30 -3.46 13.15
CA GLY A 548 8.70 -4.34 14.24
C GLY A 548 10.05 -4.01 14.88
N ILE A 549 10.72 -2.92 14.46
CA ILE A 549 11.95 -2.41 15.09
C ILE A 549 11.76 -0.99 15.63
N THR A 550 12.67 -0.53 16.49
CA THR A 550 12.62 0.85 17.01
C THR A 550 13.12 1.83 15.95
N GLN A 551 12.27 2.80 15.58
CA GLN A 551 12.57 3.88 14.64
C GLN A 551 11.64 5.08 14.84
N THR A 552 12.03 6.24 14.33
CA THR A 552 11.09 7.37 14.15
C THR A 552 10.23 7.16 12.90
N PRO A 553 9.00 7.72 12.84
CA PRO A 553 8.21 7.66 11.61
C PRO A 553 8.98 8.21 10.40
N PHE A 554 8.94 7.48 9.29
CA PHE A 554 9.62 7.79 8.03
C PHE A 554 11.16 7.68 8.06
N GLU A 555 11.76 7.03 9.07
CA GLU A 555 13.22 6.97 9.17
C GLU A 555 13.86 6.16 8.05
N PHE A 556 13.25 5.07 7.57
CA PHE A 556 13.76 4.37 6.38
C PHE A 556 13.62 5.23 5.13
N SER A 557 12.50 5.92 4.97
CA SER A 557 12.25 6.82 3.85
C SER A 557 13.30 7.93 3.77
N GLN A 558 13.62 8.57 4.89
CA GLN A 558 14.67 9.60 4.99
C GLN A 558 16.07 9.06 4.65
N ILE A 559 16.29 7.75 4.80
CA ILE A 559 17.56 7.10 4.42
C ILE A 559 17.57 6.79 2.92
N PHE A 560 16.50 6.21 2.37
CA PHE A 560 16.46 5.81 0.96
C PHE A 560 16.32 6.99 0.00
N GLU A 561 15.58 8.06 0.36
CA GLU A 561 15.43 9.26 -0.48
C GLU A 561 16.77 9.97 -0.78
N GLN A 562 17.82 9.70 0.00
CA GLN A 562 19.14 10.28 -0.23
C GLN A 562 19.71 9.87 -1.59
N ILE A 563 19.25 8.77 -2.21
CA ILE A 563 19.65 8.39 -3.57
C ILE A 563 19.28 9.45 -4.62
N GLU A 564 18.21 10.22 -4.38
CA GLU A 564 17.73 11.29 -5.26
C GLU A 564 18.67 12.50 -5.26
N ASN A 565 19.49 12.65 -4.22
CA ASN A 565 20.38 13.79 -4.00
C ASN A 565 21.83 13.53 -4.45
N ALA A 566 22.11 12.39 -5.07
CA ALA A 566 23.46 12.04 -5.53
C ALA A 566 23.90 12.93 -6.71
N SER A 567 24.61 14.03 -6.41
CA SER A 567 25.36 14.78 -7.42
C SER A 567 26.56 13.95 -7.86
N GLN A 568 26.58 13.50 -9.11
CA GLN A 568 27.72 12.78 -9.66
C GLN A 568 28.95 13.71 -9.70
N THR A 569 30.00 13.39 -8.94
CA THR A 569 31.32 14.04 -9.00
C THR A 569 32.18 13.48 -10.11
#